data_AF-A0A1Y4LMG4-F1
#
_entry.id   AF-A0A1Y4LMG4-F1
#
_cell.length_a   1.000
_cell.length_b   1.000
_cell.length_c   1.000
_cell.angle_alpha   90.00
_cell.angle_beta   90.00
_cell.angle_gamma   90.00
#
_symmetry.space_group_name_H-M   'P 1'
#
loop_
_entity.id
_entity.type
_entity.pdbx_description
1 polymer ?
#
loop_
_entity_poly.entity_id
_entity_poly.type
_entity_poly.pdbx_seq_one_letter_code
_entity_poly.pdbx_strand_id
1 'polypeptide(L)'
;MTNCVIVRGAGDLATGTIVRLVNSGFRVLLTECAQPSAIRRRAALSEAVYDGVTTVEGVTCRKIDALDQMEHVWQNGEVPLIVDETGESIRKLNPTVVVDAILAKRNLGTTRDMACITVALGPGFTAGEDVDAVIETMRGHSLGRILYTGAAIPNTGVPGVIGGYAKERVIHAPADGALTLVTDAQGQTVDIGSVVHKDDVIAMVGETPVYATLDGVLRGLIRPGYAVTKGLKIADIDPRMEQKDNCDTISDKARNIAGGVLEAILHLSMQKGVRCLDLL
;
A
#
# COMPACT_ATOMS: atom_id res chain seq x y z
N MET A 1 17.27 17.26 -11.48
CA MET A 1 15.84 17.03 -11.26
C MET A 1 15.41 15.97 -12.23
N THR A 2 14.95 14.83 -11.74
CA THR A 2 14.54 13.69 -12.56
C THR A 2 13.04 13.77 -12.81
N ASN A 3 12.60 13.65 -14.06
CA ASN A 3 11.18 13.65 -14.39
C ASN A 3 10.53 12.30 -14.05
N CYS A 4 10.24 12.10 -12.76
CA CYS A 4 9.58 10.92 -12.26
C CYS A 4 8.73 11.24 -11.02
N VAL A 5 7.86 10.28 -10.68
CA VAL A 5 7.14 10.23 -9.42
C VAL A 5 7.81 9.20 -8.52
N ILE A 6 8.24 9.60 -7.33
CA ILE A 6 8.64 8.65 -6.30
C ILE A 6 7.45 8.39 -5.38
N VAL A 7 7.05 7.13 -5.26
CA VAL A 7 6.03 6.70 -4.29
C VAL A 7 6.74 6.04 -3.10
N ARG A 8 6.55 6.59 -1.90
CA ARG A 8 7.01 5.98 -0.65
C ARG A 8 5.97 4.98 -0.17
N GLY A 9 6.37 3.72 -0.05
CA GLY A 9 5.49 2.60 0.25
C GLY A 9 4.92 1.95 -1.01
N ALA A 10 4.77 0.62 -0.96
CA ALA A 10 4.26 -0.23 -2.03
C ALA A 10 3.19 -1.23 -1.55
N GLY A 11 2.57 -0.96 -0.38
CA GLY A 11 1.44 -1.74 0.15
C GLY A 11 0.18 -1.70 -0.73
N ASP A 12 -0.91 -2.27 -0.25
CA ASP A 12 -2.16 -2.45 -1.03
C ASP A 12 -2.82 -1.14 -1.49
N LEU A 13 -2.85 -0.11 -0.61
CA LEU A 13 -3.37 1.21 -0.98
C LEU A 13 -2.41 1.98 -1.90
N ALA A 14 -1.10 1.87 -1.65
CA ALA A 14 -0.08 2.46 -2.52
C ALA A 14 -0.13 1.86 -3.92
N THR A 15 -0.32 0.55 -4.02
CA THR A 15 -0.43 -0.19 -5.29
C THR A 15 -1.52 0.38 -6.19
N GLY A 16 -2.70 0.72 -5.64
CA GLY A 16 -3.75 1.40 -6.41
C GLY A 16 -3.29 2.74 -7.01
N THR A 17 -2.52 3.51 -6.25
CA THR A 17 -1.93 4.78 -6.70
C THR A 17 -0.89 4.54 -7.80
N ILE A 18 0.02 3.58 -7.59
CA ILE A 18 1.08 3.22 -8.52
C ILE A 18 0.50 2.77 -9.87
N VAL A 19 -0.46 1.85 -9.84
CA VAL A 19 -1.10 1.35 -11.08
C VAL A 19 -1.76 2.47 -11.85
N ARG A 20 -2.46 3.39 -11.18
CA ARG A 20 -3.07 4.54 -11.85
C ARG A 20 -2.05 5.48 -12.46
N LEU A 21 -0.95 5.77 -11.76
CA LEU A 21 0.10 6.64 -12.28
C LEU A 21 0.79 6.03 -13.50
N VAL A 22 1.16 4.75 -13.43
CA VAL A 22 1.77 4.03 -14.56
C VAL A 22 0.83 4.02 -15.77
N ASN A 23 -0.44 3.67 -15.57
CA ASN A 23 -1.43 3.67 -16.65
C ASN A 23 -1.77 5.07 -17.18
N SER A 24 -1.38 6.13 -16.46
CA SER A 24 -1.49 7.53 -16.91
C SER A 24 -0.21 8.04 -17.57
N GLY A 25 0.80 7.18 -17.77
CA GLY A 25 2.04 7.51 -18.48
C GLY A 25 3.17 8.07 -17.61
N PHE A 26 3.05 8.05 -16.29
CA PHE A 26 4.12 8.52 -15.41
C PHE A 26 5.25 7.50 -15.30
N ARG A 27 6.49 7.98 -15.31
CA ARG A 27 7.65 7.21 -14.83
C ARG A 27 7.62 7.17 -13.30
N VAL A 28 7.46 5.98 -12.74
CA VAL A 28 7.29 5.79 -11.29
C VAL A 28 8.48 5.00 -10.71
N LEU A 29 9.03 5.46 -9.59
CA LEU A 29 9.98 4.70 -8.76
C LEU A 29 9.35 4.45 -7.39
N LEU A 30 9.42 3.22 -6.89
CA LEU A 30 8.95 2.89 -5.55
C LEU A 30 10.12 2.87 -4.56
N THR A 31 9.90 3.42 -3.38
CA THR A 31 10.78 3.21 -2.23
C THR A 31 10.03 2.44 -1.16
N GLU A 32 10.68 1.46 -0.55
CA GLU A 32 10.04 0.60 0.44
C GLU A 32 11.04 0.16 1.53
N CYS A 33 10.54 -0.28 2.68
CA CYS A 33 11.33 -0.87 3.75
C CYS A 33 11.84 -2.28 3.43
N ALA A 34 12.82 -2.74 4.21
CA ALA A 34 13.42 -4.05 3.99
C ALA A 34 12.46 -5.21 4.32
N GLN A 35 11.46 -4.97 5.17
CA GLN A 35 10.48 -5.97 5.60
C GLN A 35 9.04 -5.40 5.59
N PRO A 36 8.43 -5.24 4.41
CA PRO A 36 7.06 -4.74 4.28
C PRO A 36 6.05 -5.64 4.98
N SER A 37 5.10 -5.04 5.68
CA SER A 37 4.10 -5.73 6.51
C SER A 37 2.71 -5.82 5.85
N ALA A 38 2.64 -5.82 4.52
CA ALA A 38 1.36 -5.86 3.82
C ALA A 38 0.65 -7.20 4.10
N ILE A 39 -0.61 -7.14 4.58
CA ILE A 39 -1.40 -8.36 4.77
C ILE A 39 -2.17 -8.75 3.50
N ARG A 40 -2.57 -7.79 2.67
CA ARG A 40 -3.19 -8.03 1.36
C ARG A 40 -2.10 -8.25 0.31
N ARG A 41 -1.25 -9.25 0.54
CA ARG A 41 -0.01 -9.51 -0.23
C ARG A 41 -0.27 -9.67 -1.72
N ARG A 42 -1.35 -10.36 -2.10
CA ARG A 42 -1.71 -10.59 -3.51
C ARG A 42 -2.16 -9.32 -4.27
N ALA A 43 -2.40 -8.22 -3.55
CA ALA A 43 -2.74 -6.92 -4.12
C ALA A 43 -1.70 -5.84 -3.78
N ALA A 44 -0.48 -6.22 -3.38
CA ALA A 44 0.57 -5.30 -2.96
C ALA A 44 1.86 -5.52 -3.75
N LEU A 45 2.35 -4.48 -4.42
CA LEU A 45 3.63 -4.51 -5.14
C LEU A 45 4.84 -4.61 -4.20
N SER A 46 4.66 -4.35 -2.89
CA SER A 46 5.69 -4.52 -1.87
C SER A 46 6.24 -5.95 -1.79
N GLU A 47 5.52 -6.97 -2.28
CA GLU A 47 6.04 -8.34 -2.33
C GLU A 47 7.30 -8.47 -3.20
N ALA A 48 7.53 -7.54 -4.14
CA ALA A 48 8.76 -7.50 -4.94
C ALA A 48 10.02 -7.31 -4.06
N VAL A 49 9.90 -6.77 -2.84
CA VAL A 49 11.03 -6.70 -1.88
C VAL A 49 11.56 -8.10 -1.56
N TYR A 50 10.64 -9.06 -1.42
CA TYR A 50 10.93 -10.45 -1.07
C TYR A 50 11.21 -11.31 -2.29
N ASP A 51 10.37 -11.19 -3.32
CA ASP A 51 10.36 -12.11 -4.47
C ASP A 51 11.16 -11.57 -5.67
N GLY A 52 11.68 -10.35 -5.57
CA GLY A 52 12.42 -9.65 -6.63
C GLY A 52 11.54 -9.07 -7.73
N VAL A 53 10.36 -9.65 -7.97
CA VAL A 53 9.37 -9.18 -8.93
C VAL A 53 7.95 -9.50 -8.44
N THR A 54 6.98 -8.63 -8.74
CA THR A 54 5.56 -8.87 -8.46
C THR A 54 4.70 -8.12 -9.46
N THR A 55 3.57 -8.68 -9.86
CA THR A 55 2.62 -8.05 -10.79
C THR A 55 1.25 -7.93 -10.15
N VAL A 56 0.64 -6.73 -10.23
CA VAL A 56 -0.74 -6.49 -9.80
C VAL A 56 -1.47 -5.71 -10.88
N GLU A 57 -2.62 -6.20 -11.33
CA GLU A 57 -3.47 -5.60 -12.38
C GLU A 57 -2.68 -5.14 -13.63
N GLY A 58 -1.77 -6.00 -14.10
CA GLY A 58 -0.97 -5.77 -15.31
C GLY A 58 0.27 -4.89 -15.13
N VAL A 59 0.49 -4.32 -13.94
CA VAL A 59 1.69 -3.55 -13.62
C VAL A 59 2.70 -4.43 -12.90
N THR A 60 3.84 -4.65 -13.54
CA THR A 60 4.95 -5.43 -12.99
C THR A 60 5.93 -4.50 -12.28
N CYS A 61 6.19 -4.78 -11.01
CA CYS A 61 7.20 -4.13 -10.20
C CYS A 61 8.43 -5.02 -10.06
N ARG A 62 9.61 -4.45 -10.26
CA ARG A 62 10.90 -5.14 -10.14
C ARG A 62 11.78 -4.46 -9.11
N LYS A 63 12.31 -5.25 -8.17
CA LYS A 63 13.33 -4.79 -7.24
C LYS A 63 14.63 -4.51 -7.97
N ILE A 64 15.19 -3.34 -7.71
CA ILE A 64 16.52 -2.90 -8.16
C ILE A 64 17.43 -2.72 -6.93
N ASP A 65 18.73 -2.94 -7.15
CA ASP A 65 19.75 -2.75 -6.11
C ASP A 65 20.42 -1.37 -6.22
N ALA A 66 20.31 -0.72 -7.38
CA ALA A 66 20.91 0.58 -7.64
C ALA A 66 20.05 1.44 -8.58
N LEU A 67 20.09 2.77 -8.39
CA LEU A 67 19.27 3.73 -9.14
C LEU A 67 19.62 3.80 -10.64
N ASP A 68 20.81 3.40 -11.04
CA ASP A 68 21.20 3.33 -12.46
C ASP A 68 20.44 2.25 -13.25
N GLN A 69 19.83 1.27 -12.57
CA GLN A 69 18.99 0.24 -13.18
C GLN A 69 17.58 0.75 -13.56
N MET A 70 17.17 1.91 -13.06
CA MET A 70 15.80 2.43 -13.22
C MET A 70 15.38 2.56 -14.69
N GLU A 71 16.23 3.15 -15.52
CA GLU A 71 15.90 3.41 -16.92
C GLU A 71 15.67 2.11 -17.69
N HIS A 72 16.46 1.07 -17.42
CA HIS A 72 16.28 -0.25 -18.03
C HIS A 72 14.93 -0.87 -17.65
N VAL A 73 14.55 -0.77 -16.38
CA VAL A 73 13.25 -1.29 -15.90
C VAL A 73 12.09 -0.54 -16.54
N TRP A 74 12.15 0.80 -16.62
CA TRP A 74 11.13 1.59 -17.31
C TRP A 74 11.02 1.28 -18.81
N GLN A 75 12.16 1.07 -19.50
CA GLN A 75 12.17 0.69 -20.91
C GLN A 75 11.50 -0.66 -21.17
N ASN A 76 11.52 -1.57 -20.19
CA ASN A 76 10.82 -2.85 -20.25
C ASN A 76 9.32 -2.74 -19.90
N GLY A 77 8.80 -1.53 -19.63
CA GLY A 77 7.41 -1.31 -19.24
C GLY A 77 7.10 -1.70 -17.80
N GLU A 78 8.13 -1.83 -16.96
CA GLU A 78 8.02 -2.23 -15.55
C GLU A 78 8.27 -1.04 -14.60
N VAL A 79 7.98 -1.24 -13.32
CA VAL A 79 8.14 -0.24 -12.26
C VAL A 79 9.32 -0.62 -11.35
N PRO A 80 10.42 0.15 -11.30
CA PRO A 80 11.50 -0.10 -10.37
C PRO A 80 11.06 0.13 -8.92
N LEU A 81 11.53 -0.74 -8.03
CA LEU A 81 11.41 -0.61 -6.57
C LEU A 81 12.79 -0.73 -5.94
N ILE A 82 13.13 0.19 -5.05
CA ILE A 82 14.37 0.14 -4.26
C ILE A 82 14.04 0.07 -2.78
N VAL A 83 14.83 -0.72 -2.03
CA VAL A 83 14.74 -0.73 -0.57
C VAL A 83 15.45 0.50 -0.03
N ASP A 84 14.68 1.47 0.48
CA ASP A 84 15.16 2.75 0.98
C ASP A 84 14.18 3.34 2.01
N GLU A 85 14.40 3.00 3.28
CA GLU A 85 13.60 3.49 4.40
C GLU A 85 13.81 4.98 4.68
N THR A 86 14.99 5.48 4.33
CA THR A 86 15.44 6.83 4.69
C THR A 86 15.03 7.90 3.69
N GLY A 87 14.61 7.50 2.48
CA GLY A 87 14.33 8.41 1.38
C GLY A 87 15.60 9.03 0.77
N GLU A 88 16.75 8.36 0.85
CA GLU A 88 17.99 8.84 0.24
C GLU A 88 17.85 9.01 -1.28
N SER A 89 17.10 8.12 -1.92
CA SER A 89 16.81 8.11 -3.34
C SER A 89 16.05 9.36 -3.78
N ILE A 90 15.18 9.90 -2.92
CA ILE A 90 14.47 11.17 -3.16
C ILE A 90 15.49 12.31 -3.23
N ARG A 91 16.42 12.39 -2.27
CA ARG A 91 17.47 13.42 -2.27
C ARG A 91 18.40 13.31 -3.47
N LYS A 92 18.81 12.09 -3.84
CA LYS A 92 19.71 11.83 -4.97
C LYS A 92 19.08 12.19 -6.31
N LEU A 93 17.81 11.82 -6.51
CA LEU A 93 17.13 12.02 -7.79
C LEU A 93 16.51 13.41 -7.93
N ASN A 94 16.14 14.05 -6.81
CA ASN A 94 15.40 15.31 -6.80
C ASN A 94 14.20 15.23 -7.78
N PRO A 95 13.20 14.37 -7.48
CA PRO A 95 12.12 14.04 -8.42
C PRO A 95 11.14 15.20 -8.61
N THR A 96 10.38 15.15 -9.69
CA THR A 96 9.28 16.10 -9.93
C THR A 96 8.18 15.97 -8.86
N VAL A 97 7.85 14.74 -8.48
CA VAL A 97 6.76 14.45 -7.54
C VAL A 97 7.20 13.43 -6.49
N VAL A 98 6.81 13.65 -5.24
CA VAL A 98 6.83 12.62 -4.18
C VAL A 98 5.42 12.37 -3.69
N VAL A 99 5.04 11.10 -3.61
CA VAL A 99 3.79 10.63 -2.99
C VAL A 99 4.13 9.81 -1.76
N ASP A 100 3.77 10.27 -0.56
CA ASP A 100 3.85 9.46 0.65
C ASP A 100 2.61 8.57 0.78
N ALA A 101 2.80 7.29 0.51
CA ALA A 101 1.80 6.24 0.61
C ALA A 101 2.15 5.20 1.69
N ILE A 102 2.99 5.56 2.67
CA ILE A 102 3.39 4.66 3.77
C ILE A 102 2.20 4.41 4.72
N LEU A 103 1.30 5.39 4.86
CA LEU A 103 0.11 5.33 5.74
C LEU A 103 0.46 5.07 7.21
N ALA A 104 1.59 5.62 7.68
CA ALA A 104 2.06 5.50 9.06
C ALA A 104 1.16 6.21 10.09
N LYS A 105 0.18 7.01 9.64
CA LYS A 105 -0.72 7.85 10.46
C LYS A 105 -0.01 8.94 11.26
N ARG A 106 1.26 9.16 10.96
CA ARG A 106 2.15 10.21 11.47
C ARG A 106 3.19 10.50 10.39
N ASN A 107 3.68 11.73 10.33
CA ASN A 107 4.75 12.08 9.41
C ASN A 107 6.06 11.37 9.82
N LEU A 108 6.63 10.56 8.93
CA LEU A 108 7.92 9.88 9.10
C LEU A 108 9.06 10.63 8.39
N GLY A 109 8.91 11.95 8.24
CA GLY A 109 9.91 12.83 7.65
C GLY A 109 9.64 13.19 6.19
N THR A 110 8.42 13.00 5.66
CA THR A 110 8.04 13.62 4.37
C THR A 110 7.86 15.12 4.59
N THR A 111 8.51 15.90 3.75
CA THR A 111 8.44 17.36 3.79
C THR A 111 8.20 17.93 2.40
N ARG A 112 7.65 19.14 2.37
CA ARG A 112 7.18 19.81 1.15
C ARG A 112 8.32 20.13 0.15
N ASP A 113 9.55 20.20 0.64
CA ASP A 113 10.77 20.48 -0.13
C ASP A 113 11.39 19.23 -0.78
N MET A 114 10.85 18.03 -0.53
CA MET A 114 11.35 16.79 -1.14
C MET A 114 11.19 16.71 -2.66
N ALA A 115 10.28 17.49 -3.23
CA ALA A 115 9.99 17.55 -4.66
C ALA A 115 9.26 18.85 -5.02
N CYS A 116 9.10 19.12 -6.32
CA CYS A 116 8.27 20.23 -6.78
C CYS A 116 6.80 20.08 -6.35
N ILE A 117 6.31 18.84 -6.28
CA ILE A 117 4.96 18.48 -5.86
C ILE A 117 5.05 17.37 -4.83
N THR A 118 4.43 17.59 -3.67
CA THR A 118 4.36 16.59 -2.59
C THR A 118 2.92 16.27 -2.24
N VAL A 119 2.57 14.99 -2.28
CA VAL A 119 1.23 14.50 -1.96
C VAL A 119 1.34 13.44 -0.86
N ALA A 120 0.49 13.49 0.16
CA ALA A 120 0.46 12.46 1.19
C ALA A 120 -0.92 11.81 1.33
N LEU A 121 -0.93 10.53 1.71
CA LEU A 121 -2.16 9.75 1.88
C LEU A 121 -2.58 9.66 3.34
N GLY A 122 -3.73 10.24 3.66
CA GLY A 122 -4.40 10.05 4.93
C GLY A 122 -3.84 10.89 6.08
N PRO A 123 -4.17 10.54 7.34
CA PRO A 123 -3.80 11.36 8.50
C PRO A 123 -2.31 11.32 8.79
N GLY A 124 -1.83 12.31 9.54
CA GLY A 124 -0.43 12.46 9.93
C GLY A 124 0.32 13.56 9.19
N PHE A 125 -0.34 14.24 8.26
CA PHE A 125 0.18 15.34 7.45
C PHE A 125 -0.82 16.51 7.41
N THR A 126 -0.29 17.72 7.30
CA THR A 126 -1.06 18.95 7.08
C THR A 126 -0.72 19.54 5.72
N ALA A 127 -1.70 19.61 4.82
CA ALA A 127 -1.56 20.24 3.52
C ALA A 127 -1.32 21.75 3.66
N GLY A 128 -0.39 22.28 2.86
CA GLY A 128 0.12 23.64 2.94
C GLY A 128 1.32 23.81 3.87
N GLU A 129 1.54 22.87 4.79
CA GLU A 129 2.64 22.88 5.77
C GLU A 129 3.63 21.74 5.50
N ASP A 130 3.23 20.49 5.74
CA ASP A 130 4.06 19.30 5.55
C ASP A 130 4.22 18.92 4.08
N VAL A 131 3.14 19.06 3.30
CA VAL A 131 3.04 18.68 1.88
C VAL A 131 2.13 19.64 1.11
N ASP A 132 2.13 19.59 -0.21
CA ASP A 132 1.24 20.43 -1.03
C ASP A 132 -0.23 19.96 -1.00
N ALA A 133 -0.46 18.65 -0.94
CA ALA A 133 -1.80 18.09 -0.86
C ALA A 133 -1.86 16.85 0.02
N VAL A 134 -2.99 16.69 0.70
CA VAL A 134 -3.34 15.47 1.44
C VAL A 134 -4.58 14.85 0.81
N ILE A 135 -4.55 13.53 0.58
CA ILE A 135 -5.69 12.78 0.07
C ILE A 135 -6.40 12.10 1.23
N GLU A 136 -7.72 12.31 1.35
CA GLU A 136 -8.54 11.66 2.37
C GLU A 136 -8.64 10.15 2.11
N THR A 137 -8.42 9.35 3.17
CA THR A 137 -8.40 7.88 3.12
C THR A 137 -9.47 7.23 3.99
N MET A 138 -10.20 8.01 4.79
CA MET A 138 -11.36 7.55 5.54
C MET A 138 -12.46 7.14 4.58
N ARG A 139 -13.05 5.96 4.81
CA ARG A 139 -14.21 5.53 4.01
C ARG A 139 -15.40 6.41 4.35
N GLY A 140 -16.15 6.80 3.32
CA GLY A 140 -17.31 7.67 3.44
C GLY A 140 -17.33 8.68 2.30
N HIS A 141 -18.15 9.72 2.44
CA HIS A 141 -18.39 10.71 1.39
C HIS A 141 -17.13 11.48 0.97
N SER A 142 -16.12 11.59 1.84
CA SER A 142 -14.88 12.31 1.56
C SER A 142 -13.74 11.43 1.05
N LEU A 143 -13.94 10.13 0.87
CA LEU A 143 -12.87 9.22 0.41
C LEU A 143 -12.29 9.69 -0.93
N GLY A 144 -10.97 9.85 -1.00
CA GLY A 144 -10.27 10.32 -2.21
C GLY A 144 -10.31 11.83 -2.42
N ARG A 145 -10.99 12.59 -1.55
CA ARG A 145 -11.01 14.06 -1.62
C ARG A 145 -9.61 14.63 -1.41
N ILE A 146 -9.29 15.65 -2.19
CA ILE A 146 -8.04 16.39 -2.10
C ILE A 146 -8.20 17.54 -1.12
N LEU A 147 -7.25 17.66 -0.21
CA LEU A 147 -7.10 18.77 0.72
C LEU A 147 -5.83 19.52 0.35
N TYR A 148 -5.96 20.79 -0.05
CA TYR A 148 -4.82 21.70 -0.29
C TYR A 148 -4.48 22.55 0.94
N THR A 149 -5.33 22.50 1.97
CA THR A 149 -5.11 23.11 3.29
C THR A 149 -5.67 22.17 4.36
N GLY A 150 -5.01 22.12 5.52
CA GLY A 150 -5.45 21.30 6.65
C GLY A 150 -5.11 19.81 6.52
N ALA A 151 -5.63 18.99 7.43
CA ALA A 151 -5.30 17.57 7.55
C ALA A 151 -6.50 16.67 7.24
N ALA A 152 -6.23 15.43 6.82
CA ALA A 152 -7.25 14.38 6.69
C ALA A 152 -7.85 13.98 8.05
N ILE A 153 -8.99 13.31 8.01
CA ILE A 153 -9.67 12.80 9.21
C ILE A 153 -8.71 11.91 10.02
N PRO A 154 -8.55 12.16 11.34
CA PRO A 154 -7.68 11.35 12.20
C PRO A 154 -8.01 9.86 12.15
N ASN A 155 -6.98 9.02 12.34
CA ASN A 155 -7.17 7.58 12.39
C ASN A 155 -8.10 7.19 13.55
N THR A 156 -9.28 6.67 13.22
CA THR A 156 -10.27 6.21 14.21
C THR A 156 -9.91 4.87 14.85
N GLY A 157 -8.97 4.13 14.26
CA GLY A 157 -8.65 2.76 14.67
C GLY A 157 -9.75 1.74 14.34
N VAL A 158 -10.84 2.17 13.70
CA VAL A 158 -11.95 1.31 13.29
C VAL A 158 -11.84 1.01 11.80
N PRO A 159 -11.68 -0.25 11.38
CA PRO A 159 -11.71 -0.60 9.96
C PRO A 159 -13.10 -0.33 9.38
N GLY A 160 -13.18 0.01 8.09
CA GLY A 160 -14.47 0.21 7.44
C GLY A 160 -15.31 -1.07 7.37
N VAL A 161 -16.64 -0.87 7.37
CA VAL A 161 -17.64 -1.94 7.37
C VAL A 161 -17.67 -2.67 6.02
N ILE A 162 -17.68 -4.00 6.07
CA ILE A 162 -17.86 -4.89 4.92
C ILE A 162 -18.80 -5.99 5.34
N GLY A 163 -19.89 -6.21 4.59
CA GLY A 163 -20.90 -7.24 4.92
C GLY A 163 -21.48 -7.13 6.34
N GLY A 164 -21.54 -5.92 6.90
CA GLY A 164 -22.00 -5.69 8.28
C GLY A 164 -20.93 -5.75 9.38
N TYR A 165 -19.70 -6.17 9.05
CA TYR A 165 -18.60 -6.34 10.02
C TYR A 165 -17.51 -5.28 9.88
N ALA A 166 -16.90 -4.87 10.99
CA ALA A 166 -15.91 -3.79 11.02
C ALA A 166 -14.57 -4.19 11.66
N LYS A 167 -14.52 -4.32 12.99
CA LYS A 167 -13.29 -4.70 13.70
C LYS A 167 -13.06 -6.20 13.65
N GLU A 168 -14.15 -6.95 13.63
CA GLU A 168 -14.21 -8.40 13.67
C GLU A 168 -13.44 -9.01 12.50
N ARG A 169 -13.46 -8.37 11.32
CA ARG A 169 -12.71 -8.88 10.17
C ARG A 169 -11.20 -8.79 10.31
N VAL A 170 -10.66 -7.90 11.17
CA VAL A 170 -9.22 -7.67 11.28
C VAL A 170 -8.65 -8.44 12.47
N ILE A 171 -7.73 -9.34 12.17
CA ILE A 171 -7.09 -10.21 13.16
C ILE A 171 -5.70 -9.68 13.48
N HIS A 172 -5.37 -9.66 14.76
CA HIS A 172 -4.10 -9.18 15.29
C HIS A 172 -3.32 -10.34 15.92
N ALA A 173 -1.99 -10.23 15.90
CA ALA A 173 -1.10 -11.25 16.43
C ALA A 173 -1.38 -11.49 17.93
N PRO A 174 -1.62 -12.75 18.35
CA PRO A 174 -1.92 -13.08 19.74
C PRO A 174 -0.66 -13.05 20.63
N ALA A 175 0.52 -13.21 20.03
CA ALA A 175 1.83 -13.26 20.67
C ALA A 175 2.91 -12.64 19.76
N ASP A 176 4.13 -12.52 20.28
CA ASP A 176 5.32 -12.22 19.49
C ASP A 176 5.84 -13.51 18.82
N GLY A 177 6.37 -13.42 17.60
CA GLY A 177 6.99 -14.57 16.93
C GLY A 177 6.90 -14.52 15.42
N ALA A 178 7.44 -15.54 14.75
CA ALA A 178 7.28 -15.69 13.30
C ALA A 178 5.91 -16.32 12.99
N LEU A 179 5.23 -15.80 11.96
CA LEU A 179 4.02 -16.44 11.45
C LEU A 179 4.36 -17.71 10.67
N THR A 180 3.64 -18.81 10.91
CA THR A 180 3.67 -20.01 10.06
C THR A 180 2.27 -20.36 9.55
N LEU A 181 2.21 -20.90 8.35
CA LEU A 181 0.95 -21.36 7.76
C LEU A 181 0.53 -22.69 8.39
N VAL A 182 -0.77 -22.93 8.40
CA VAL A 182 -1.37 -24.19 8.83
C VAL A 182 -2.06 -24.87 7.66
N THR A 183 -2.46 -26.11 7.87
CA THR A 183 -3.21 -26.91 6.91
C THR A 183 -4.62 -27.14 7.46
N ASP A 184 -5.63 -27.01 6.60
CA ASP A 184 -7.02 -27.31 6.96
C ASP A 184 -7.30 -28.81 7.08
N ALA A 185 -8.53 -29.17 7.44
CA ALA A 185 -8.96 -30.56 7.59
C ALA A 185 -8.87 -31.38 6.30
N GLN A 186 -8.80 -30.73 5.14
CA GLN A 186 -8.71 -31.33 3.82
C GLN A 186 -7.27 -31.45 3.32
N GLY A 187 -6.28 -31.07 4.13
CA GLY A 187 -4.88 -31.13 3.74
C GLY A 187 -4.41 -29.96 2.88
N GLN A 188 -5.19 -28.88 2.77
CA GLN A 188 -4.81 -27.69 2.00
C GLN A 188 -4.22 -26.60 2.90
N THR A 189 -3.18 -25.91 2.41
CA THR A 189 -2.61 -24.76 3.11
C THR A 189 -3.66 -23.65 3.25
N VAL A 190 -3.85 -23.16 4.47
CA VAL A 190 -4.69 -21.99 4.74
C VAL A 190 -3.89 -20.72 4.40
N ASP A 191 -4.31 -20.01 3.35
CA ASP A 191 -3.71 -18.74 2.93
C ASP A 191 -4.80 -17.83 2.32
N ILE A 192 -4.39 -16.69 1.76
CA ILE A 192 -5.27 -15.76 1.06
C ILE A 192 -6.12 -16.52 0.02
N GLY A 193 -7.44 -16.29 0.03
CA GLY A 193 -8.41 -16.96 -0.84
C GLY A 193 -8.99 -18.27 -0.28
N SER A 194 -8.49 -18.77 0.85
CA SER A 194 -9.13 -19.87 1.59
C SER A 194 -10.45 -19.41 2.20
N VAL A 195 -11.46 -20.28 2.15
CA VAL A 195 -12.69 -20.10 2.93
C VAL A 195 -12.42 -20.57 4.35
N VAL A 196 -12.77 -19.76 5.32
CA VAL A 196 -12.56 -20.03 6.75
C VAL A 196 -13.87 -19.85 7.48
N HIS A 197 -14.07 -20.65 8.53
CA HIS A 197 -15.17 -20.53 9.46
C HIS A 197 -14.64 -19.94 10.76
N LYS A 198 -15.52 -19.29 11.51
CA LYS A 198 -15.20 -18.79 12.84
C LYS A 198 -14.61 -19.91 13.69
N ASP A 199 -13.58 -19.56 14.44
CA ASP A 199 -12.81 -20.45 15.32
C ASP A 199 -11.92 -21.48 14.58
N ASP A 200 -11.85 -21.46 13.24
CA ASP A 200 -10.80 -22.17 12.49
C ASP A 200 -9.42 -21.61 12.82
N VAL A 201 -8.40 -22.48 12.91
CA VAL A 201 -7.00 -22.03 13.00
C VAL A 201 -6.54 -21.63 11.61
N ILE A 202 -6.11 -20.38 11.43
CA ILE A 202 -5.69 -19.84 10.12
C ILE A 202 -4.18 -19.68 9.98
N ALA A 203 -3.45 -19.65 11.09
CA ALA A 203 -1.99 -19.56 11.15
C ALA A 203 -1.52 -19.88 12.57
N MET A 204 -0.20 -19.99 12.76
CA MET A 204 0.43 -19.96 14.07
C MET A 204 1.37 -18.76 14.18
N VAL A 205 1.52 -18.22 15.39
CA VAL A 205 2.61 -17.30 15.74
C VAL A 205 3.42 -17.96 16.85
N GLY A 206 4.61 -18.46 16.48
CA GLY A 206 5.32 -19.42 17.33
C GLY A 206 4.45 -20.65 17.59
N GLU A 207 4.19 -20.94 18.87
CA GLU A 207 3.29 -22.04 19.29
C GLU A 207 1.84 -21.59 19.52
N THR A 208 1.53 -20.30 19.33
CA THR A 208 0.20 -19.75 19.62
C THR A 208 -0.69 -19.77 18.37
N PRO A 209 -1.87 -20.43 18.40
CA PRO A 209 -2.79 -20.45 17.26
C PRO A 209 -3.43 -19.08 17.03
N VAL A 210 -3.60 -18.73 15.75
CA VAL A 210 -4.38 -17.59 15.28
C VAL A 210 -5.72 -18.10 14.78
N TYR A 211 -6.80 -17.64 15.40
CA TYR A 211 -8.16 -18.08 15.07
C TYR A 211 -8.86 -17.10 14.12
N ALA A 212 -9.62 -17.63 13.18
CA ALA A 212 -10.61 -16.87 12.41
C ALA A 212 -11.69 -16.34 13.35
N THR A 213 -12.02 -15.06 13.20
CA THR A 213 -12.98 -14.35 14.06
C THR A 213 -14.41 -14.38 13.52
N LEU A 214 -14.58 -14.74 12.24
CA LEU A 214 -15.85 -14.82 11.53
C LEU A 214 -15.73 -15.72 10.30
N ASP A 215 -16.88 -16.15 9.77
CA ASP A 215 -16.96 -16.90 8.53
C ASP A 215 -16.69 -16.01 7.33
N GLY A 216 -15.93 -16.50 6.34
CA GLY A 216 -15.69 -15.75 5.12
C GLY A 216 -14.49 -16.24 4.32
N VAL A 217 -13.91 -15.34 3.53
CA VAL A 217 -12.69 -15.59 2.77
C VAL A 217 -11.53 -14.86 3.43
N LEU A 218 -10.45 -15.57 3.73
CA LEU A 218 -9.21 -14.98 4.19
C LEU A 218 -8.65 -14.09 3.07
N ARG A 219 -8.85 -12.77 3.16
CA ARG A 219 -8.48 -11.83 2.09
C ARG A 219 -7.12 -11.18 2.29
N GLY A 220 -6.55 -11.33 3.48
CA GLY A 220 -5.21 -10.89 3.79
C GLY A 220 -4.62 -11.74 4.91
N LEU A 221 -3.35 -12.07 4.78
CA LEU A 221 -2.54 -12.79 5.75
C LEU A 221 -1.09 -12.28 5.61
N ILE A 222 -0.46 -11.87 6.70
CA ILE A 222 0.94 -11.45 6.69
C ILE A 222 1.83 -12.62 6.25
N ARG A 223 2.97 -12.29 5.64
CA ARG A 223 3.85 -13.28 5.03
C ARG A 223 4.33 -14.31 6.06
N PRO A 224 4.36 -15.62 5.71
CA PRO A 224 5.02 -16.60 6.57
C PRO A 224 6.48 -16.23 6.81
N GLY A 225 6.98 -16.48 8.01
CA GLY A 225 8.30 -16.08 8.47
C GLY A 225 8.40 -14.63 8.96
N TYR A 226 7.39 -13.77 8.73
CA TYR A 226 7.41 -12.40 9.23
C TYR A 226 7.39 -12.39 10.76
N ALA A 227 8.35 -11.67 11.36
CA ALA A 227 8.44 -11.49 12.81
C ALA A 227 7.39 -10.47 13.27
N VAL A 228 6.28 -10.96 13.83
CA VAL A 228 5.18 -10.14 14.32
C VAL A 228 5.36 -9.84 15.80
N THR A 229 4.90 -8.66 16.22
CA THR A 229 4.69 -8.34 17.63
C THR A 229 3.23 -8.50 17.98
N LYS A 230 2.92 -8.87 19.22
CA LYS A 230 1.56 -8.97 19.74
C LYS A 230 0.78 -7.68 19.45
N GLY A 231 -0.44 -7.83 18.94
CA GLY A 231 -1.29 -6.71 18.53
C GLY A 231 -0.96 -6.13 17.15
N LEU A 232 0.07 -6.59 16.44
CA LEU A 232 0.26 -6.25 15.03
C LEU A 232 -0.90 -6.83 14.20
N LYS A 233 -1.40 -6.07 13.23
CA LYS A 233 -2.40 -6.57 12.29
C LYS A 233 -1.77 -7.62 11.37
N ILE A 234 -2.31 -8.84 11.39
CA ILE A 234 -1.74 -9.98 10.64
C ILE A 234 -2.68 -10.60 9.63
N ALA A 235 -4.00 -10.45 9.79
CA ALA A 235 -4.95 -11.03 8.85
C ALA A 235 -6.22 -10.19 8.73
N ASP A 236 -6.97 -10.44 7.67
CA ASP A 236 -8.24 -9.78 7.37
C ASP A 236 -9.15 -10.77 6.63
N ILE A 237 -10.43 -10.85 7.04
CA ILE A 237 -11.43 -11.75 6.44
C ILE A 237 -12.49 -10.91 5.72
N ASP A 238 -12.84 -11.26 4.48
CA ASP A 238 -14.04 -10.72 3.83
C ASP A 238 -15.22 -11.64 4.18
N PRO A 239 -16.26 -11.15 4.88
CA PRO A 239 -17.42 -11.97 5.25
C PRO A 239 -18.28 -12.40 4.05
N ARG A 240 -18.00 -11.86 2.86
CA ARG A 240 -18.74 -12.15 1.63
C ARG A 240 -18.00 -13.21 0.83
N MET A 241 -18.46 -14.46 0.90
CA MET A 241 -17.77 -15.62 0.31
C MET A 241 -17.59 -15.51 -1.21
N GLU A 242 -18.53 -14.87 -1.90
CA GLU A 242 -18.50 -14.68 -3.34
C GLU A 242 -17.45 -13.64 -3.80
N GLN A 243 -16.83 -12.91 -2.87
CA GLN A 243 -15.82 -11.89 -3.17
C GLN A 243 -14.39 -12.44 -3.17
N LYS A 244 -14.21 -13.76 -3.33
CA LYS A 244 -12.89 -14.42 -3.36
C LYS A 244 -11.94 -13.76 -4.37
N ASP A 245 -12.44 -13.41 -5.55
CA ASP A 245 -11.65 -12.78 -6.61
C ASP A 245 -11.11 -11.38 -6.20
N ASN A 246 -11.70 -10.73 -5.19
CA ASN A 246 -11.19 -9.46 -4.67
C ASN A 246 -9.92 -9.60 -3.82
N CYS A 247 -9.43 -10.80 -3.58
CA CYS A 247 -8.13 -11.03 -2.94
C CYS A 247 -6.97 -10.55 -3.82
N ASP A 248 -7.14 -10.68 -5.14
CA ASP A 248 -6.09 -10.45 -6.15
C ASP A 248 -6.26 -9.10 -6.87
N THR A 249 -7.24 -8.29 -6.46
CA THR A 249 -7.54 -7.00 -7.09
C THR A 249 -7.32 -5.82 -6.16
N ILE A 250 -7.05 -4.68 -6.79
CA ILE A 250 -6.94 -3.37 -6.15
C ILE A 250 -8.32 -3.01 -5.60
N SER A 251 -8.36 -2.64 -4.32
CA SER A 251 -9.64 -2.32 -3.68
C SER A 251 -10.29 -1.05 -4.24
N ASP A 252 -11.62 -0.97 -4.12
CA ASP A 252 -12.40 0.24 -4.34
C ASP A 252 -11.78 1.47 -3.64
N LYS A 253 -11.34 1.30 -2.39
CA LYS A 253 -10.69 2.34 -1.60
C LYS A 253 -9.39 2.82 -2.23
N ALA A 254 -8.52 1.88 -2.62
CA ALA A 254 -7.27 2.21 -3.28
C ALA A 254 -7.50 2.94 -4.62
N ARG A 255 -8.51 2.52 -5.40
CA ARG A 255 -8.88 3.20 -6.66
C ARG A 255 -9.38 4.62 -6.46
N ASN A 256 -10.17 4.89 -5.41
CA ASN A 256 -10.64 6.24 -5.12
C ASN A 256 -9.48 7.15 -4.69
N ILE A 257 -8.61 6.67 -3.79
CA ILE A 257 -7.42 7.40 -3.34
C ILE A 257 -6.50 7.72 -4.53
N ALA A 258 -6.25 6.74 -5.39
CA ALA A 258 -5.43 6.91 -6.59
C ALA A 258 -5.97 8.00 -7.53
N GLY A 259 -7.30 8.17 -7.61
CA GLY A 259 -7.93 9.25 -8.38
C GLY A 259 -7.58 10.62 -7.83
N GLY A 260 -7.74 10.79 -6.51
CA GLY A 260 -7.34 12.02 -5.83
C GLY A 260 -5.86 12.35 -5.98
N VAL A 261 -4.97 11.34 -5.93
CA VAL A 261 -3.53 11.55 -6.16
C VAL A 261 -3.25 12.05 -7.58
N LEU A 262 -3.79 11.37 -8.60
CA LEU A 262 -3.58 11.76 -9.99
C LEU A 262 -4.10 13.18 -10.25
N GLU A 263 -5.30 13.49 -9.78
CA GLU A 263 -5.89 14.83 -9.91
C GLU A 263 -5.04 15.89 -9.19
N ALA A 264 -4.58 15.62 -7.97
CA ALA A 264 -3.72 16.55 -7.22
C ALA A 264 -2.40 16.84 -7.96
N ILE A 265 -1.76 15.80 -8.51
CA ILE A 265 -0.51 15.95 -9.28
C ILE A 265 -0.76 16.83 -10.51
N LEU A 266 -1.81 16.56 -11.29
CA LEU A 266 -2.11 17.33 -12.49
C LEU A 266 -2.50 18.78 -12.16
N HIS A 267 -3.30 18.99 -11.12
CA HIS A 267 -3.70 20.32 -10.67
C HIS A 267 -2.49 21.15 -10.21
N LEU A 268 -1.64 20.59 -9.34
CA LEU A 268 -0.45 21.27 -8.82
C LEU A 268 0.60 21.48 -9.91
N SER A 269 0.71 20.55 -10.86
CA SER A 269 1.55 20.66 -12.06
C SER A 269 1.18 21.89 -12.87
N MET A 270 -0.12 22.08 -13.15
CA MET A 270 -0.62 23.27 -13.84
C MET A 270 -0.38 24.54 -13.03
N GLN A 271 -0.72 24.53 -11.74
CA GLN A 271 -0.62 25.70 -10.86
C GLN A 271 0.83 26.17 -10.69
N LYS A 272 1.79 25.24 -10.60
CA LYS A 272 3.22 25.54 -10.37
C LYS A 272 4.03 25.65 -11.67
N GLY A 273 3.44 25.38 -12.82
CA GLY A 273 4.15 25.36 -14.11
C GLY A 273 5.21 24.24 -14.20
N VAL A 274 4.95 23.10 -13.55
CA VAL A 274 5.90 21.98 -13.46
C VAL A 274 5.46 20.87 -14.41
N ARG A 275 6.33 20.42 -15.31
CA ARG A 275 6.01 19.32 -16.24
C ARG A 275 6.24 17.97 -15.56
N CYS A 276 5.19 17.15 -15.45
CA CYS A 276 5.27 15.82 -14.82
C CYS A 276 5.12 14.65 -15.81
N LEU A 277 4.72 14.94 -17.04
CA LEU A 277 4.57 13.96 -18.12
C LEU A 277 5.38 14.40 -19.33
N ASP A 278 6.11 13.46 -19.91
CA ASP A 278 6.75 13.60 -21.21
C ASP A 278 5.71 13.27 -22.29
N LEU A 279 4.73 14.16 -22.46
CA LEU A 279 3.82 14.11 -23.59
C LEU A 279 4.62 14.37 -24.86
N LEU A 280 4.64 13.36 -25.74
CA LEU A 280 5.15 13.43 -27.13
C LEU A 280 4.31 14.41 -27.97
#